data_AF-A6FAN8-F1
#
_entry.id   AF-A6FAN8-F1
#
_cell.length_a   1.000
_cell.length_b   1.000
_cell.length_c   1.000
_cell.angle_alpha   90.00
_cell.angle_beta   90.00
_cell.angle_gamma   90.00
#
_symmetry.space_group_name_H-M   'P 1'
#
loop_
_entity.id
_entity.type
_entity.pdbx_description
1 polymer ?
#
loop_
_entity_poly.entity_id
_entity_poly.type
_entity_poly.pdbx_seq_one_letter_code
_entity_poly.pdbx_strand_id
1 'polypeptide(L)' 'MNNDDLQHLLNSIQSEVKSDVTSGKNTTTYKLSDEALTEKVLDGLAENLKGYKDVRIDGSNLILTHADQEA' A
#
# COMPACT_ATOMS: atom_id res chain seq x y z
N MET A 1 1.08 -2.72 -17.03
CA MET A 1 0.98 -3.78 -16.01
C MET A 1 -0.17 -4.71 -16.33
N ASN A 2 0.09 -6.01 -16.27
CA ASN A 2 -0.92 -7.07 -16.26
C ASN A 2 -1.41 -7.32 -14.82
N ASN A 3 -2.44 -8.17 -14.69
CA ASN A 3 -3.02 -8.54 -13.40
C ASN A 3 -1.97 -9.18 -12.46
N ASP A 4 -1.03 -9.96 -12.99
CA ASP A 4 0.10 -10.54 -12.24
C ASP A 4 1.01 -9.48 -11.62
N ASP A 5 1.31 -8.41 -12.36
CA ASP A 5 2.15 -7.32 -11.84
C ASP A 5 1.47 -6.60 -10.66
N LEU A 6 0.15 -6.38 -10.75
CA LEU A 6 -0.64 -5.80 -9.67
C LEU A 6 -0.66 -6.71 -8.44
N GLN A 7 -0.85 -8.02 -8.63
CA GLN A 7 -0.81 -8.99 -7.54
C GLN A 7 0.56 -9.03 -6.87
N HIS A 8 1.65 -8.97 -7.65
CA HIS A 8 3.00 -8.93 -7.12
C HIS A 8 3.28 -7.65 -6.32
N LEU A 9 2.81 -6.52 -6.82
CA LEU A 9 2.87 -5.23 -6.12
C LEU A 9 2.11 -5.27 -4.79
N LEU A 10 0.86 -5.76 -4.81
CA LEU A 10 0.04 -5.90 -3.60
C LEU A 10 0.71 -6.80 -2.56
N ASN A 11 1.27 -7.94 -2.97
CA ASN A 11 2.01 -8.81 -2.06
C ASN A 11 3.24 -8.11 -1.45
N SER A 12 3.97 -7.34 -2.25
CA SER A 12 5.12 -6.57 -1.77
C SER A 12 4.71 -5.51 -0.74
N ILE A 13 3.64 -4.76 -1.03
CA ILE A 13 3.07 -3.75 -0.12
C ILE A 13 2.62 -4.42 1.18
N GLN A 14 1.90 -5.54 1.10
CA GLN A 14 1.44 -6.27 2.29
C GLN A 14 2.60 -6.84 3.12
N SER A 15 3.69 -7.26 2.49
CA SER A 15 4.89 -7.71 3.20
C SER A 15 5.53 -6.57 4.00
N GLU A 16 5.67 -5.40 3.40
CA GLU A 16 6.18 -4.19 4.06
C GLU A 16 5.27 -3.76 5.21
N VAL A 17 3.95 -3.75 4.97
CA VAL A 17 2.93 -3.49 5.99
C VAL A 17 3.09 -4.42 7.19
N LYS A 18 3.17 -5.73 6.97
CA LYS A 18 3.34 -6.70 8.07
C LYS A 18 4.63 -6.45 8.85
N SER A 19 5.71 -6.11 8.16
CA SER A 19 7.00 -5.78 8.78
C SER A 19 6.91 -4.53 9.67
N ASP A 20 6.28 -3.46 9.17
CA ASP A 20 6.07 -2.22 9.91
C ASP A 20 5.15 -2.43 11.12
N VAL A 21 4.03 -3.13 10.95
CA VAL A 21 3.10 -3.47 12.04
C VAL A 21 3.80 -4.30 13.12
N THR A 22 4.59 -5.31 12.72
CA THR A 22 5.38 -6.13 13.66
C THR A 22 6.43 -5.29 14.39
N SER A 23 6.93 -4.24 13.75
CA SER A 23 7.86 -3.26 14.34
C SER A 23 7.15 -2.20 15.19
N GLY A 24 5.82 -2.25 15.34
CA GLY A 24 5.03 -1.28 16.09
C GLY A 24 4.83 0.07 15.39
N LYS A 25 5.04 0.13 14.07
CA LYS A 25 4.80 1.36 13.29
C LYS A 25 3.35 1.44 12.85
N ASN A 26 2.77 2.63 12.98
CA ASN A 26 1.40 2.90 12.58
C ASN A 26 1.26 3.34 11.11
N THR A 27 2.37 3.57 10.43
CA THR A 27 2.38 4.03 9.04
C THR A 27 3.38 3.22 8.23
N THR A 28 2.95 2.75 7.06
CA THR A 28 3.79 2.11 6.06
C THR A 28 3.95 3.02 4.86
N THR A 29 5.19 3.19 4.41
CA THR A 29 5.50 3.97 3.22
C THR A 29 6.12 3.04 2.19
N TYR A 30 5.46 2.89 1.05
CA TYR A 30 5.90 2.03 -0.05
C TYR A 30 6.18 2.87 -1.28
N LYS A 31 7.36 2.73 -1.88
CA LYS A 31 7.71 3.45 -3.10
C LYS A 31 7.18 2.71 -4.33
N LEU A 32 6.21 3.30 -5.01
CA LEU A 32 5.70 2.83 -6.29
C LEU A 32 6.69 3.18 -7.41
N SER A 33 6.93 2.24 -8.31
CA SER A 33 7.63 2.50 -9.57
C SER A 33 6.76 3.36 -10.49
N ASP A 34 7.37 4.11 -11.42
CA ASP A 34 6.63 4.92 -12.41
C ASP A 34 5.59 4.10 -13.21
N GLU A 35 5.89 2.83 -13.49
CA GLU A 35 4.97 1.90 -14.16
C GLU A 35 3.74 1.55 -13.32
N ALA A 36 3.86 1.64 -11.99
CA ALA A 36 2.79 1.40 -11.03
C ALA A 36 1.99 2.68 -10.72
N LEU A 37 2.46 3.86 -11.13
CA LEU A 37 1.73 5.13 -11.02
C LEU A 37 0.71 5.34 -12.15
N THR A 38 0.12 4.24 -12.61
CA THR A 38 -0.93 4.27 -13.64
C THR A 38 -2.30 4.19 -12.99
N GLU A 39 -3.30 4.88 -13.56
CA GLU A 39 -4.65 4.95 -12.98
C GLU A 39 -5.24 3.58 -12.64
N LYS A 40 -5.03 2.57 -13.49
CA LYS A 40 -5.51 1.19 -13.24
C LYS A 40 -4.92 0.56 -11.99
N VAL A 41 -3.64 0.81 -11.73
CA VAL A 41 -2.94 0.27 -10.56
C VAL A 41 -3.39 1.02 -9.32
N LEU A 42 -3.52 2.34 -9.40
CA LEU A 42 -4.02 3.16 -8.30
C LEU A 42 -5.45 2.78 -7.90
N ASP A 43 -6.32 2.52 -8.89
CA ASP A 43 -7.69 2.05 -8.67
C ASP A 43 -7.68 0.67 -7.98
N GLY A 44 -6.89 -0.28 -8.50
CA GLY A 44 -6.73 -1.60 -7.89
C GLY A 44 -6.15 -1.54 -6.46
N LEU A 45 -5.23 -0.62 -6.19
CA LEU A 45 -4.71 -0.36 -4.85
C LEU A 45 -5.81 0.17 -3.93
N ALA A 46 -6.55 1.20 -4.35
CA ALA A 46 -7.66 1.74 -3.57
C ALA A 46 -8.75 0.68 -3.28
N GLU A 47 -9.01 -0.22 -4.23
CA GLU A 47 -9.97 -1.32 -4.03
C GLU A 47 -9.51 -2.34 -2.99
N ASN A 48 -8.21 -2.67 -2.97
CA ASN A 48 -7.63 -3.67 -2.08
C ASN A 48 -7.19 -3.11 -0.71
N LEU A 49 -7.00 -1.79 -0.59
CA LEU A 49 -6.49 -1.11 0.60
C LEU A 49 -7.60 -0.36 1.38
N LYS A 50 -8.85 -0.84 1.32
CA LYS A 50 -9.98 -0.24 2.06
C LYS A 50 -9.93 -0.44 3.58
N GLY A 51 -9.02 -1.28 4.09
CA GLY A 51 -8.90 -1.59 5.52
C GLY A 51 -8.01 -0.63 6.32
N TYR A 52 -7.37 0.33 5.66
CA TYR A 52 -6.48 1.30 6.31
C TYR A 52 -7.26 2.56 6.72
N LYS A 53 -6.78 3.23 7.77
CA LYS A 53 -7.37 4.48 8.28
C LYS A 53 -7.21 5.63 7.29
N ASP A 54 -6.04 5.70 6.66
CA ASP A 54 -5.71 6.69 5.64
C ASP A 54 -4.85 6.04 4.57
N VAL A 55 -5.18 6.29 3.31
CA VAL A 55 -4.42 5.87 2.15
C VAL A 55 -4.20 7.09 1.29
N ARG A 56 -2.95 7.51 1.14
CA ARG A 56 -2.60 8.68 0.33
C ARG A 56 -1.35 8.42 -0.49
N ILE A 57 -1.24 9.14 -1.60
CA ILE A 57 -0.08 9.07 -2.49
C ILE A 57 0.64 10.41 -2.45
N ASP A 58 1.91 10.39 -2.06
CA ASP A 58 2.81 11.53 -2.03
C ASP A 58 3.90 11.34 -3.10
N GLY A 59 3.69 11.93 -4.27
CA GLY A 59 4.53 11.72 -5.44
C GLY A 59 4.51 10.26 -5.88
N SER A 60 5.65 9.57 -5.74
CA SER A 60 5.79 8.14 -6.03
C SER A 60 5.62 7.25 -4.80
N ASN A 61 5.28 7.81 -3.64
CA ASN A 61 5.17 7.05 -2.39
C ASN A 61 3.72 6.82 -2.01
N LEU A 62 3.33 5.55 -1.87
CA LEU A 62 2.09 5.13 -1.26
C LEU A 62 2.27 5.12 0.26
N ILE A 63 1.45 5.89 0.95
CA ILE A 63 1.46 6.01 2.41
C ILE A 63 0.17 5.39 2.94
N LEU A 64 0.32 4.37 3.78
CA LEU A 64 -0.76 3.62 4.40
C LEU A 64 -0.70 3.82 5.90
N THR A 65 -1.76 4.40 6.47
CA THR A 65 -1.90 4.54 7.92
C THR A 65 -2.80 3.42 8.42
N HIS A 66 -2.27 2.57 9.29
CA HIS A 66 -3.03 1.49 9.91
C HIS A 66 -4.13 2.09 10.78
N ALA A 67 -5.27 1.42 10.85
CA ALA A 67 -6.24 1.72 11.91
C ALA A 67 -5.55 1.51 13.25
N ASP A 68 -5.78 2.42 14.20
CA ASP A 68 -5.32 2.23 15.57
C ASP A 68 -5.76 0.83 15.99
N GLN A 69 -4.79 -0.06 16.26
CA GLN A 69 -5.11 -1.32 16.90
C GLN A 69 -5.74 -0.92 18.23
N GLU A 70 -7.05 -1.13 18.37
CA GLU A 70 -7.73 -0.97 19.65
C GLU A 70 -6.92 -1.77 20.68
N ALA A 71 -6.35 -1.03 21.63
CA ALA A 71 -5.42 -1.51 22.64
C ALA A 71 -6.04 -2.56 23.56
#